data_AF-A0A0L6WL15-F1
#
_entry.id   AF-A0A0L6WL15-F1
#
_cell.length_a   1.000
_cell.length_b   1.000
_cell.length_c   1.000
_cell.angle_alpha   90.00
_cell.angle_beta   90.00
_cell.angle_gamma   90.00
#
_symmetry.space_group_name_H-M   'P 1'
#
loop_
_entity.id
_entity.type
_entity.pdbx_description
1 polymer ?
#
loop_
_entity_poly.entity_id
_entity_poly.type
_entity_poly.pdbx_seq_one_letter_code
_entity_poly.pdbx_strand_id
1 'polypeptide(L)'
;MRPDSRPQKKRRINKLVPPRPFPTVPSSVSATGPRSAHKEGKNLICITRKTALGAYLRRCKDVVLKDGYKTLHFSAMGAAIPHLLQLVVALPSILPFAADEIKTQVTTGTVEIQDEVIPDDDEEDFTYDTRGKSSLNVVFKIGDGEFEGDKSGVVKKNSKRRAGTNGGQEAKSTGNRDQGRGAQDSADIVLQEPEQEEIEML
;
A
#
# COMPACT_ATOMS: atom_id res chain seq x y z
N MET A 1 -22.61 20.06 -52.19
CA MET A 1 -21.63 20.49 -51.19
C MET A 1 -21.54 19.42 -50.10
N ARG A 2 -20.41 18.72 -49.98
CA ARG A 2 -20.14 17.83 -48.84
C ARG A 2 -19.32 18.66 -47.82
N PRO A 3 -19.65 18.64 -46.52
CA PRO A 3 -18.87 19.39 -45.55
C PRO A 3 -17.44 18.82 -45.48
N ASP A 4 -16.46 19.70 -45.60
CA ASP A 4 -15.04 19.41 -45.41
C ASP A 4 -14.82 18.86 -43.99
N SER A 5 -14.64 17.55 -43.87
CA SER A 5 -14.28 16.91 -42.61
C SER A 5 -12.79 17.12 -42.37
N ARG A 6 -12.42 18.31 -41.86
CA ARG A 6 -11.06 18.57 -41.37
C ARG A 6 -10.73 17.51 -40.31
N PRO A 7 -9.59 16.81 -40.39
CA PRO A 7 -9.21 15.83 -39.39
C PRO A 7 -9.03 16.54 -38.05
N GLN A 8 -9.82 16.17 -37.04
CA GLN A 8 -9.68 16.73 -35.71
C GLN A 8 -8.29 16.39 -35.16
N LYS A 9 -7.53 17.43 -34.80
CA LYS A 9 -6.22 17.29 -34.17
C LYS A 9 -6.38 16.52 -32.86
N LYS A 10 -5.53 15.52 -32.63
CA LYS A 10 -5.55 14.74 -31.38
C LYS A 10 -5.17 15.65 -30.22
N ARG A 11 -6.05 15.75 -29.21
CA ARG A 11 -5.79 16.49 -27.98
C ARG A 11 -4.57 15.92 -27.25
N ARG A 12 -3.75 16.81 -26.67
CA ARG A 12 -2.62 16.45 -25.81
C ARG A 12 -3.15 16.20 -24.39
N ILE A 13 -2.96 14.99 -23.87
CA ILE A 13 -3.54 14.57 -22.57
C ILE A 13 -2.45 13.96 -21.70
N ASN A 14 -2.27 14.50 -20.49
CA ASN A 14 -1.47 13.89 -19.43
C ASN A 14 -2.37 13.05 -18.53
N LYS A 15 -2.02 11.78 -18.33
CA LYS A 15 -2.82 10.87 -17.51
C LYS A 15 -2.31 10.87 -16.07
N LEU A 16 -3.14 11.30 -15.12
CA LEU A 16 -2.74 11.30 -13.72
C LEU A 16 -2.81 9.90 -13.12
N VAL A 17 -2.09 9.73 -12.01
CA VAL A 17 -2.08 8.48 -11.26
C VAL A 17 -3.39 8.38 -10.49
N PRO A 18 -4.12 7.25 -10.59
CA PRO A 18 -5.36 7.07 -9.84
C PRO A 18 -5.10 7.11 -8.32
N PRO A 19 -6.13 7.49 -7.53
CA PRO A 19 -6.06 7.35 -6.09
C PRO A 19 -5.78 5.88 -5.72
N ARG A 20 -4.88 5.66 -4.75
CA ARG A 20 -4.54 4.30 -4.33
C ARG A 20 -5.65 3.76 -3.43
N PRO A 21 -6.07 2.49 -3.63
CA PRO A 21 -7.11 1.86 -2.82
C PRO A 21 -6.64 1.58 -1.38
N PHE A 22 -5.32 1.49 -1.17
CA PHE A 22 -4.71 1.25 0.14
C PHE A 22 -3.65 2.32 0.41
N PRO A 23 -3.53 2.79 1.66
CA PRO A 23 -2.46 3.71 2.02
C PRO A 23 -1.11 3.01 1.81
N THR A 24 -0.13 3.75 1.27
CA THR A 24 1.20 3.17 0.95
C THR A 24 1.92 2.71 2.22
N VAL A 25 1.63 3.36 3.34
CA VAL A 25 2.19 3.09 4.67
C VAL A 25 1.05 3.28 5.69
N PRO A 26 0.92 2.42 6.71
CA PRO A 26 -0.02 2.64 7.81
C PRO A 26 0.20 4.01 8.46
N SER A 27 -0.87 4.64 8.95
CA SER A 27 -0.80 5.94 9.63
C SER A 27 0.09 5.94 10.87
N SER A 28 0.28 4.77 11.49
CA SER A 28 1.12 4.54 12.67
C SER A 28 2.63 4.52 12.38
N VAL A 29 3.07 4.52 11.11
CA VAL A 29 4.50 4.37 10.78
C VAL A 29 4.99 5.42 9.78
N SER A 30 6.22 5.88 9.98
CA SER A 30 6.87 6.85 9.08
C SER A 30 6.93 6.35 7.64
N ALA A 31 6.42 7.17 6.71
CA ALA A 31 6.39 6.85 5.29
C ALA A 31 7.78 6.79 4.62
N THR A 32 8.78 7.40 5.26
CA THR A 32 10.17 7.44 4.78
C THR A 32 11.05 6.35 5.39
N GLY A 33 10.49 5.51 6.27
CA GLY A 33 11.20 4.41 6.90
C GLY A 33 11.55 3.26 5.94
N PRO A 34 12.54 2.40 6.27
CA PRO A 34 12.84 1.22 5.47
C PRO A 34 11.62 0.28 5.41
N ARG A 35 11.20 -0.11 4.20
CA ARG A 35 10.03 -0.98 3.98
C ARG A 35 10.03 -2.30 4.77
N SER A 36 11.20 -2.81 5.12
CA SER A 36 11.35 -4.03 5.93
C SER A 36 10.92 -3.86 7.40
N ALA A 37 10.78 -2.64 7.88
CA ALA A 37 10.39 -2.35 9.26
C ALA A 37 8.85 -2.41 9.45
N HIS A 38 8.07 -2.22 8.39
CA HIS A 38 6.61 -2.28 8.45
C HIS A 38 6.16 -3.74 8.40
N LYS A 39 5.54 -4.22 9.48
CA LYS A 39 4.84 -5.51 9.49
C LYS A 39 3.41 -5.36 8.94
N GLU A 40 2.74 -4.28 9.33
CA GLU A 40 1.34 -3.99 8.99
C GLU A 40 1.15 -3.62 7.51
N GLY A 41 -0.03 -3.94 6.97
CA GLY A 41 -0.44 -3.58 5.61
C GLY A 41 0.22 -4.39 4.49
N LYS A 42 1.10 -5.35 4.81
CA LYS A 42 1.76 -6.21 3.80
C LYS A 42 0.78 -7.09 3.02
N ASN A 43 -0.35 -7.41 3.63
CA ASN A 43 -1.46 -8.17 3.05
C ASN A 43 -2.32 -7.35 2.08
N LEU A 44 -2.12 -6.04 2.00
CA LEU A 44 -2.74 -5.15 1.01
C LEU A 44 -1.84 -5.07 -0.22
N ILE A 45 -2.30 -5.64 -1.34
CA ILE A 45 -1.47 -5.85 -2.53
C ILE A 45 -2.15 -5.22 -3.76
N CYS A 46 -1.58 -4.13 -4.26
CA CYS A 46 -1.95 -3.56 -5.55
C CYS A 46 -1.25 -4.29 -6.69
N ILE A 47 -2.03 -4.80 -7.65
CA ILE A 47 -1.54 -5.48 -8.83
C ILE A 47 -1.31 -4.48 -9.96
N THR A 48 -0.14 -4.57 -10.57
CA THR A 48 0.27 -3.75 -11.72
C THR A 48 0.71 -4.65 -12.86
N ARG A 49 0.68 -4.13 -14.08
CA ARG A 49 1.02 -4.89 -15.29
C ARG A 49 2.51 -5.18 -15.44
N LYS A 50 3.37 -4.34 -14.86
CA LYS A 50 4.82 -4.41 -15.08
C LYS A 50 5.49 -5.45 -14.20
N THR A 51 4.89 -5.74 -13.04
CA THR A 51 5.42 -6.73 -12.10
C THR A 51 5.09 -8.13 -12.63
N ALA A 52 6.08 -9.00 -12.72
CA ALA A 52 5.88 -10.37 -13.18
C ALA A 52 5.02 -11.20 -12.20
N LEU A 53 4.25 -12.15 -12.73
CA LEU A 53 3.38 -13.03 -11.94
C LEU A 53 4.14 -13.74 -10.81
N GLY A 54 5.32 -14.29 -11.12
CA GLY A 54 6.16 -15.00 -10.16
C GLY A 54 6.63 -14.13 -8.98
N ALA A 55 6.78 -12.81 -9.18
CA ALA A 55 7.10 -11.89 -8.10
C ALA A 55 5.92 -11.73 -7.14
N TYR A 56 4.68 -11.65 -7.67
CA TYR A 56 3.48 -11.63 -6.84
C TYR A 56 3.26 -12.95 -6.10
N LEU A 57 3.45 -14.10 -6.77
CA LEU A 57 3.34 -15.41 -6.13
C LEU A 57 4.31 -15.56 -4.96
N ARG A 58 5.59 -15.19 -5.16
CA ARG A 58 6.59 -15.19 -4.09
C ARG A 58 6.21 -14.25 -2.95
N ARG A 59 5.72 -13.05 -3.26
CA ARG A 59 5.26 -12.09 -2.25
C ARG A 59 4.09 -12.63 -1.44
N CYS A 60 3.07 -13.20 -2.09
CA CYS A 60 1.91 -13.76 -1.40
C CYS A 60 2.31 -14.93 -0.51
N LYS A 61 3.16 -15.84 -1.01
CA LYS A 61 3.71 -16.94 -0.21
C LYS A 61 4.46 -16.44 1.02
N ASP A 62 5.31 -15.42 0.87
CA ASP A 62 6.05 -14.84 1.99
C ASP A 62 5.11 -14.19 3.01
N VAL A 63 4.09 -13.44 2.55
CA VAL A 63 3.12 -12.78 3.43
C VAL A 63 2.28 -13.79 4.21
N VAL A 64 1.92 -14.92 3.60
CA VAL A 64 1.14 -15.97 4.26
C VAL A 64 2.01 -16.80 5.21
N LEU A 65 3.17 -17.28 4.75
CA LEU A 65 3.98 -18.24 5.51
C LEU A 65 4.97 -17.62 6.48
N LYS A 66 5.53 -16.44 6.16
CA LYS A 66 6.52 -15.77 7.03
C LYS A 66 5.86 -14.74 7.92
N ASP A 67 4.96 -13.94 7.36
CA ASP A 67 4.29 -12.88 8.11
C ASP A 67 3.00 -13.37 8.83
N GLY A 68 2.47 -14.56 8.47
CA GLY A 68 1.33 -15.17 9.17
C GLY A 68 -0.05 -14.62 8.79
N TYR A 69 -0.16 -13.89 7.68
CA TYR A 69 -1.45 -13.37 7.21
C TYR A 69 -2.30 -14.45 6.55
N LYS A 70 -3.53 -14.65 7.07
CA LYS A 70 -4.54 -15.53 6.47
C LYS A 70 -5.50 -14.83 5.53
N THR A 71 -5.52 -13.50 5.53
CA THR A 71 -6.35 -12.69 4.64
C THR A 71 -5.48 -11.79 3.78
N LEU A 72 -5.57 -11.94 2.46
CA LEU A 72 -4.92 -11.08 1.47
C LEU A 72 -5.97 -10.24 0.75
N HIS A 73 -5.70 -8.95 0.60
CA HIS A 73 -6.53 -8.03 -0.17
C HIS A 73 -5.79 -7.64 -1.44
N PHE A 74 -6.38 -7.97 -2.57
CA PHE A 74 -5.87 -7.59 -3.88
C PHE A 74 -6.70 -6.47 -4.48
N SER A 75 -6.05 -5.53 -5.14
CA SER A 75 -6.72 -4.53 -5.97
C SER A 75 -6.02 -4.36 -7.30
N ALA A 76 -6.78 -4.37 -8.39
CA ALA A 76 -6.30 -4.17 -9.75
C ALA A 76 -7.23 -3.23 -10.53
N MET A 77 -6.66 -2.53 -11.52
CA MET A 77 -7.41 -1.62 -12.39
C MET A 77 -7.13 -1.88 -13.86
N GLY A 78 -8.17 -1.77 -14.69
CA GLY A 78 -8.09 -1.89 -16.15
C GLY A 78 -7.30 -3.11 -16.61
N ALA A 79 -6.25 -2.88 -17.41
CA ALA A 79 -5.47 -3.96 -18.01
C ALA A 79 -4.62 -4.79 -17.02
N ALA A 80 -4.61 -4.47 -15.72
CA ALA A 80 -4.00 -5.35 -14.70
C ALA A 80 -4.97 -6.44 -14.18
N ILE A 81 -6.27 -6.33 -14.48
CA ILE A 81 -7.30 -7.27 -14.00
C ILE A 81 -7.03 -8.72 -14.45
N PRO A 82 -6.69 -9.01 -15.73
CA PRO A 82 -6.37 -10.39 -16.12
C PRO A 82 -5.19 -10.97 -15.34
N HIS A 83 -4.22 -10.12 -15.00
CA HIS A 83 -3.05 -10.53 -14.23
C HIS A 83 -3.39 -10.88 -12.78
N LEU A 84 -4.32 -10.13 -12.17
CA LEU A 84 -4.86 -10.45 -10.85
C LEU A 84 -5.62 -11.79 -10.87
N LEU A 85 -6.47 -12.03 -11.86
CA LEU A 85 -7.21 -13.28 -11.95
C LEU A 85 -6.28 -14.50 -12.10
N GLN A 86 -5.23 -14.38 -12.92
CA GLN A 86 -4.19 -15.41 -13.04
C GLN A 86 -3.51 -15.70 -11.70
N LEU A 87 -3.18 -14.65 -10.94
CA LEU A 87 -2.58 -14.78 -9.61
C LEU A 87 -3.52 -15.54 -8.66
N VAL A 88 -4.78 -15.13 -8.58
CA VAL A 88 -5.78 -15.71 -7.67
C VAL A 88 -6.01 -17.19 -7.96
N VAL A 89 -6.06 -17.58 -9.23
CA VAL A 89 -6.21 -19.00 -9.63
C VAL A 89 -4.94 -19.81 -9.33
N ALA A 90 -3.76 -19.22 -9.44
CA ALA A 90 -2.50 -19.92 -9.18
C ALA A 90 -2.18 -20.05 -7.68
N LEU A 91 -2.70 -19.16 -6.82
CA LEU A 91 -2.36 -19.09 -5.40
C LEU A 91 -2.65 -20.39 -4.61
N PRO A 92 -3.84 -21.02 -4.73
CA PRO A 92 -4.13 -22.25 -4.00
C PRO A 92 -3.11 -23.37 -4.23
N SER A 93 -2.56 -23.48 -5.44
CA SER A 93 -1.60 -24.55 -5.79
C SER A 93 -0.22 -24.43 -5.13
N ILE A 94 0.14 -23.24 -4.65
CA ILE A 94 1.48 -22.98 -4.09
C ILE A 94 1.49 -22.86 -2.57
N LEU A 95 0.30 -22.84 -1.95
CA LEU A 95 0.13 -22.71 -0.51
C LEU A 95 -0.14 -24.08 0.12
N PRO A 96 0.38 -24.36 1.33
CA PRO A 96 0.20 -25.64 2.00
C PRO A 96 -1.15 -25.71 2.74
N PHE A 97 -2.25 -25.35 2.06
CA PHE A 97 -3.61 -25.41 2.61
C PHE A 97 -4.52 -26.21 1.68
N ALA A 98 -5.54 -26.85 2.24
CA ALA A 98 -6.54 -27.52 1.43
C ALA A 98 -7.35 -26.49 0.63
N ALA A 99 -7.82 -26.88 -0.57
CA ALA A 99 -8.61 -25.99 -1.41
C ALA A 99 -9.91 -25.53 -0.73
N ASP A 100 -10.49 -26.38 0.13
CA ASP A 100 -11.75 -26.11 0.84
C ASP A 100 -11.61 -25.04 1.93
N GLU A 101 -10.40 -24.84 2.44
CA GLU A 101 -10.10 -23.79 3.44
C GLU A 101 -9.98 -22.41 2.79
N ILE A 102 -9.83 -22.35 1.46
CA ILE A 102 -9.55 -21.12 0.74
C ILE A 102 -10.86 -20.53 0.20
N LYS A 103 -11.23 -19.37 0.71
CA LYS A 103 -12.40 -18.60 0.25
C LYS A 103 -11.96 -17.36 -0.50
N THR A 104 -12.47 -17.19 -1.71
CA THR A 104 -12.17 -16.02 -2.55
C THR A 104 -13.45 -15.24 -2.78
N GLN A 105 -13.46 -13.97 -2.38
CA GLN A 105 -14.53 -13.02 -2.68
C GLN A 105 -14.03 -12.03 -3.74
N VAL A 106 -14.79 -11.88 -4.83
CA VAL A 106 -14.45 -10.99 -5.94
C VAL A 106 -15.49 -9.89 -6.03
N THR A 107 -15.04 -8.64 -5.97
CA THR A 107 -15.87 -7.45 -6.06
C THR A 107 -15.40 -6.58 -7.22
N THR A 108 -16.30 -6.26 -8.14
CA THR A 108 -16.04 -5.31 -9.24
C THR A 108 -16.41 -3.90 -8.83
N GLY A 109 -15.74 -2.92 -9.39
CA GLY A 109 -16.09 -1.51 -9.21
C GLY A 109 -15.61 -0.63 -10.36
N THR A 110 -15.79 0.67 -10.18
CA THR A 110 -15.27 1.71 -11.06
C THR A 110 -14.48 2.70 -10.21
N VAL A 111 -13.35 3.15 -10.71
CA VAL A 111 -12.52 4.20 -10.10
C VAL A 111 -12.43 5.35 -11.07
N GLU A 112 -12.77 6.54 -10.59
CA GLU A 112 -12.63 7.79 -11.34
C GLU A 112 -11.19 8.26 -11.31
N ILE A 113 -10.70 8.72 -12.46
CA ILE A 113 -9.33 9.17 -12.66
C ILE A 113 -9.38 10.49 -13.38
N GLN A 114 -8.60 11.45 -12.93
CA GLN A 114 -8.44 12.73 -13.61
C GLN A 114 -7.30 12.63 -14.63
N ASP A 115 -7.53 13.19 -15.81
CA ASP A 115 -6.50 13.42 -16.82
C ASP A 115 -6.44 14.95 -17.06
N GLU A 116 -5.24 15.51 -17.26
CA GLU A 116 -5.07 16.91 -17.63
C GLU A 116 -5.10 17.02 -19.16
N VAL A 117 -5.90 17.94 -19.68
CA VAL A 117 -6.00 18.28 -21.10
C VAL A 117 -5.18 19.54 -21.31
N ILE A 118 -4.10 19.42 -22.08
CA ILE A 118 -3.18 20.51 -22.39
C ILE A 118 -3.74 21.26 -23.62
N PRO A 119 -4.00 22.57 -23.52
CA PRO A 119 -4.44 23.38 -24.66
C PRO A 119 -3.34 23.49 -25.72
N ASP A 120 -3.75 23.92 -26.91
CA ASP A 120 -2.82 24.18 -28.02
C ASP A 120 -2.17 25.57 -27.91
N ASP A 121 -2.81 26.48 -27.17
CA ASP A 121 -2.33 27.82 -26.85
C ASP A 121 -1.63 27.80 -25.48
N ASP A 122 -0.43 28.34 -25.40
CA ASP A 122 0.36 28.41 -24.17
C ASP A 122 -0.17 29.49 -23.19
N GLU A 123 -1.09 30.36 -23.64
CA GLU A 123 -1.80 31.33 -22.80
C GLU A 123 -3.02 30.74 -22.07
N GLU A 124 -3.51 29.57 -22.50
CA GLU A 124 -4.64 28.90 -21.87
C GLU A 124 -4.19 27.94 -20.74
N ASP A 125 -4.96 27.92 -19.64
CA ASP A 125 -4.73 26.98 -18.54
C ASP A 125 -5.13 25.54 -18.93
N PHE A 126 -4.52 24.56 -18.27
CA PHE A 126 -4.91 23.15 -18.43
C PHE A 126 -6.32 22.91 -17.85
N THR A 127 -7.09 22.03 -18.50
CA THR A 127 -8.41 21.61 -18.01
C THR A 127 -8.38 20.17 -17.52
N TYR A 128 -9.28 19.81 -16.61
CA TYR A 128 -9.39 18.44 -16.09
C TYR A 128 -10.53 17.69 -16.76
N ASP A 129 -10.25 16.47 -17.18
CA ASP A 129 -11.25 15.52 -17.67
C ASP A 129 -11.29 14.29 -16.77
N THR A 130 -12.49 13.76 -16.53
CA THR A 130 -12.71 12.60 -15.66
C THR A 130 -12.96 11.35 -16.48
N ARG A 131 -12.13 10.32 -16.26
CA ARG A 131 -12.26 9.02 -16.90
C ARG A 131 -12.47 7.92 -15.87
N GLY A 132 -13.58 7.20 -16.00
CA GLY A 132 -13.81 5.95 -15.27
C GLY A 132 -12.92 4.80 -15.77
N LYS A 133 -12.33 4.03 -14.85
CA LYS A 133 -11.73 2.72 -15.14
C LYS A 133 -12.36 1.66 -14.27
N SER A 134 -12.57 0.48 -14.85
CA SER A 134 -12.96 -0.70 -14.10
C SER A 134 -11.88 -1.08 -13.09
N SER A 135 -12.31 -1.45 -11.89
CA SER A 135 -11.49 -1.99 -10.82
C SER A 135 -12.00 -3.38 -10.40
N LEU A 136 -11.06 -4.21 -9.92
CA LEU A 136 -11.35 -5.51 -9.34
C LEU A 136 -10.66 -5.58 -7.98
N ASN A 137 -11.45 -5.85 -6.94
CA ASN A 137 -10.96 -6.11 -5.59
C ASN A 137 -11.23 -7.58 -5.26
N VAL A 138 -10.20 -8.27 -4.78
CA VAL A 138 -10.32 -9.69 -4.39
C VAL A 138 -9.87 -9.84 -2.95
N VAL A 139 -10.73 -10.42 -2.12
CA VAL A 139 -10.40 -10.79 -0.75
C VAL A 139 -10.19 -12.31 -0.73
N PHE A 140 -8.96 -12.72 -0.50
CA PHE A 140 -8.54 -14.11 -0.43
C PHE A 140 -8.32 -14.47 1.05
N LYS A 141 -9.17 -15.35 1.58
CA LYS A 141 -9.17 -15.78 2.98
C LYS A 141 -8.82 -17.26 3.08
N ILE A 142 -8.01 -17.59 4.08
CA ILE A 142 -7.60 -18.95 4.41
C ILE A 142 -8.18 -19.28 5.80
N GLY A 143 -8.96 -20.35 5.91
CA GLY A 143 -9.62 -20.74 7.15
C GLY A 143 -10.52 -19.62 7.70
N ASP A 144 -10.34 -19.29 8.97
CA ASP A 144 -11.12 -18.25 9.67
C ASP A 144 -10.63 -16.82 9.38
N GLY A 145 -9.49 -16.67 8.68
CA GLY A 145 -8.97 -15.37 8.25
C GLY A 145 -8.26 -14.57 9.34
N GLU A 146 -8.12 -15.11 10.55
CA GLU A 146 -7.42 -14.48 11.66
C GLU A 146 -5.91 -14.38 11.40
N PHE A 147 -5.32 -13.28 11.86
CA PHE A 147 -3.88 -13.07 11.74
C PHE A 147 -3.14 -13.87 12.82
N GLU A 148 -2.34 -14.86 12.39
CA GLU A 148 -1.55 -15.73 13.29
C GLU A 148 -0.12 -15.20 13.54
N GLY A 149 0.25 -14.04 12.97
CA GLY A 149 1.59 -13.50 13.11
C GLY A 149 1.83 -12.70 14.40
N ASP A 150 3.10 -12.44 14.70
CA ASP A 150 3.52 -11.62 15.84
C ASP A 150 3.04 -10.16 15.69
N LYS A 151 1.99 -9.79 16.43
CA LYS A 151 1.49 -8.39 16.57
C LYS A 151 2.49 -7.47 17.30
N SER A 152 3.57 -8.01 17.87
CA SER A 152 4.61 -7.21 18.50
C SER A 152 5.46 -6.51 17.42
N GLY A 153 5.26 -5.20 17.32
CA GLY A 153 6.06 -4.32 16.50
C GLY A 153 7.55 -4.44 16.84
N VAL A 154 8.37 -4.16 15.82
CA VAL A 154 9.83 -4.23 15.82
C VAL A 154 10.38 -5.63 15.54
N VAL A 155 10.64 -5.89 14.26
CA VAL A 155 11.60 -6.92 13.85
C VAL A 155 12.95 -6.54 14.46
N LYS A 156 13.34 -7.21 15.55
CA LYS A 156 14.72 -7.16 16.03
C LYS A 156 15.60 -7.69 14.89
N LYS A 157 16.28 -6.79 14.18
CA LYS A 157 17.35 -7.15 13.26
C LYS A 157 18.38 -7.91 14.09
N ASN A 158 18.39 -9.24 13.98
CA ASN A 158 19.57 -10.01 14.34
C ASN A 158 20.67 -9.54 13.40
N SER A 159 21.50 -8.63 13.91
CA SER A 159 22.76 -8.25 13.30
C SER A 159 23.57 -9.54 13.20
N LYS A 160 23.55 -10.15 12.02
CA LYS A 160 24.45 -11.24 11.69
C LYS A 160 25.84 -10.63 11.75
N ARG A 161 26.47 -10.77 12.91
CA ARG A 161 27.89 -10.53 13.15
C ARG A 161 28.63 -11.24 12.03
N ARG A 162 29.15 -10.47 11.08
CA ARG A 162 30.24 -10.92 10.22
C ARG A 162 31.46 -10.98 11.12
N ALA A 163 31.73 -12.17 11.63
CA ALA A 163 32.96 -12.48 12.34
C ALA A 163 34.08 -12.70 11.30
N GLY A 164 35.20 -11.98 11.48
CA GLY A 164 36.49 -12.19 10.81
C GLY A 164 36.69 -11.37 9.52
N THR A 165 37.78 -10.63 9.28
CA THR A 165 39.09 -10.60 9.96
C THR A 165 39.89 -9.35 9.51
N ASN A 166 40.57 -8.71 10.47
CA ASN A 166 41.78 -7.84 10.44
C ASN A 166 41.78 -6.34 10.05
N GLY A 167 42.46 -5.58 10.95
CA GLY A 167 42.99 -4.22 10.79
C GLY A 167 42.14 -3.18 11.53
N GLY A 168 42.37 -2.82 12.80
CA GLY A 168 43.63 -2.48 13.44
C GLY A 168 43.73 -0.95 13.52
N GLN A 169 43.22 -0.35 14.60
CA GLN A 169 43.78 0.86 15.23
C GLN A 169 43.00 1.22 16.51
N GLU A 170 43.75 1.19 17.61
CA GLU A 170 43.41 1.74 18.91
C GLU A 170 43.34 3.28 18.84
N ALA A 171 42.38 3.90 19.52
CA ALA A 171 42.59 5.21 20.13
C ALA A 171 41.56 5.49 21.23
N LYS A 172 42.03 5.30 22.47
CA LYS A 172 41.89 6.18 23.64
C LYS A 172 40.49 6.59 24.10
N SER A 173 40.13 5.95 25.21
CA SER A 173 39.39 6.52 26.34
C SER A 173 39.86 7.92 26.74
N THR A 174 38.89 8.80 27.00
CA THR A 174 38.99 9.83 28.05
C THR A 174 37.57 10.16 28.49
N GLY A 175 37.26 9.87 29.76
CA GLY A 175 36.00 10.28 30.38
C GLY A 175 36.06 11.69 30.92
N ASN A 176 34.90 12.31 31.13
CA ASN A 176 34.62 13.09 32.34
C ASN A 176 33.11 13.37 32.46
N ARG A 177 32.59 13.23 33.71
CA ARG A 177 31.69 14.13 34.49
C ARG A 177 30.63 14.97 33.74
N ASP A 178 29.43 15.26 34.24
CA ASP A 178 28.71 15.06 35.50
C ASP A 178 27.35 15.79 35.32
N GLN A 179 26.36 15.46 36.16
CA GLN A 179 25.16 16.23 36.54
C GLN A 179 24.08 16.63 35.52
N GLY A 180 22.82 16.36 35.89
CA GLY A 180 21.72 17.31 35.65
C GLY A 180 20.31 16.74 35.42
N ARG A 181 19.60 16.47 36.52
CA ARG A 181 18.14 16.59 36.76
C ARG A 181 17.20 16.97 35.60
N GLY A 182 16.04 16.30 35.54
CA GLY A 182 14.82 16.85 34.94
C GLY A 182 13.74 15.81 34.66
N ALA A 183 13.08 15.32 35.71
CA ALA A 183 11.77 14.68 35.58
C ALA A 183 10.73 15.78 35.31
N GLN A 184 9.90 15.62 34.28
CA GLN A 184 8.63 16.33 34.20
C GLN A 184 7.62 15.54 33.37
N ASP A 185 6.50 15.28 34.03
CA ASP A 185 5.33 14.54 33.61
C ASP A 185 4.73 15.05 32.29
N SER A 186 4.44 14.14 31.36
CA SER A 186 3.57 14.44 30.22
C SER A 186 2.13 14.10 30.62
N ALA A 187 1.35 15.16 30.87
CA ALA A 187 -0.07 15.11 31.20
C ALA A 187 -0.90 14.41 30.11
N ASP A 188 -1.85 13.59 30.55
CA ASP A 188 -2.95 13.04 29.76
C ASP A 188 -3.73 14.18 29.09
N ILE A 189 -3.77 14.18 27.76
CA ILE A 189 -4.66 15.05 26.99
C ILE A 189 -5.97 14.26 26.79
N VAL A 190 -6.92 14.48 27.68
CA VAL A 190 -8.32 14.07 27.50
C VAL A 190 -8.97 15.06 26.52
N LEU A 191 -9.25 14.60 25.30
CA LEU A 191 -10.06 15.33 24.33
C LEU A 191 -11.53 15.25 24.76
N GLN A 192 -12.05 16.36 25.27
CA GLN A 192 -13.47 16.54 25.59
C GLN A 192 -14.21 17.00 24.32
N GLU A 193 -15.18 16.22 23.86
CA GLU A 193 -16.02 16.56 22.71
C GLU A 193 -16.99 17.70 23.08
N PRO A 194 -17.24 18.67 22.18
CA PRO A 194 -18.26 19.69 22.39
C PRO A 194 -19.67 19.11 22.21
N GLU A 195 -20.56 19.43 23.14
CA GLU A 195 -21.98 19.08 23.14
C GLU A 195 -22.67 19.63 21.88
N GLN A 196 -23.45 18.79 21.19
CA GLN A 196 -24.30 19.21 20.08
C GLN A 196 -25.58 19.83 20.64
N GLU A 197 -25.77 21.13 20.42
CA GLU A 197 -27.04 21.81 20.65
C GLU A 197 -28.11 21.23 19.69
N GLU A 198 -29.16 20.63 20.26
CA GLU A 198 -30.36 20.19 19.55
C GLU A 198 -31.08 21.42 18.97
N ILE A 199 -30.89 21.69 17.68
CA ILE A 199 -31.75 22.62 16.94
C ILE A 199 -33.06 21.90 16.65
N GLU A 200 -34.02 22.06 17.56
CA GLU A 200 -35.42 21.72 17.37
C GLU A 200 -36.01 22.70 16.33
N MET A 201 -36.19 22.23 15.08
CA MET A 201 -36.93 22.99 14.07
C MET A 201 -38.43 22.81 14.29
N LEU A 202 -39.07 23.95 14.60
CA LEU A 202 -40.51 24.22 14.55
C LEU A 202 -41.19 23.77 13.24
#